data_AF-A0A9E2YRH3-F1
#
_entry.id   AF-A0A9E2YRH3-F1
#
_cell.length_a   1.000
_cell.length_b   1.000
_cell.length_c   1.000
_cell.angle_alpha   90.00
_cell.angle_beta   90.00
_cell.angle_gamma   90.00
#
_symmetry.space_group_name_H-M   'P 1'
#
loop_
_entity.id
_entity.type
_entity.pdbx_description
1 polymer ?
#
loop_
_entity_poly.entity_id
_entity_poly.type
_entity_poly.pdbx_seq_one_letter_code
_entity_poly.pdbx_strand_id
1 'polypeptide(L)' 'IRTQYGYVVQDFTYRQYLEKAKAYFEDLGITLCGRVAEFEYINMDQCIERGIRVAQHLNTRDLEYAC' A
#
# COMPACT_ATOMS: atom_id res chain seq x y z
N ILE A 1 22.27 -9.71 -8.58
CA ILE A 1 20.96 -9.98 -9.25
C ILE A 1 20.29 -8.63 -9.51
N ARG A 2 19.95 -8.28 -10.77
CA ARG A 2 19.05 -7.15 -11.07
C ARG A 2 17.64 -7.71 -11.18
N THR A 3 16.76 -7.30 -10.27
CA THR A 3 15.36 -7.69 -10.31
C THR A 3 14.59 -6.67 -11.12
N GLN A 4 13.89 -7.10 -12.18
CA GLN A 4 12.94 -6.25 -12.90
C GLN A 4 11.91 -5.74 -11.88
N TYR A 5 11.71 -4.42 -11.81
CA TYR A 5 10.88 -3.70 -10.81
C TYR A 5 11.41 -3.60 -9.38
N GLY A 6 12.73 -3.76 -9.16
CA GLY A 6 13.33 -3.61 -7.82
C GLY A 6 13.25 -2.18 -7.25
N TYR A 7 13.07 -1.17 -8.11
CA TYR A 7 13.02 0.25 -7.74
C TYR A 7 11.80 0.91 -8.37
N VAL A 8 11.09 1.70 -7.56
CA VAL A 8 10.00 2.54 -8.00
C VAL A 8 10.59 3.83 -8.57
N VAL A 9 10.16 4.22 -9.78
CA VAL A 9 10.57 5.47 -10.42
C VAL A 9 9.45 6.49 -10.26
N GLN A 10 9.76 7.61 -9.62
CA GLN A 10 8.82 8.70 -9.36
C GLN A 10 9.01 9.81 -10.41
N ASP A 11 8.15 9.86 -11.43
CA ASP A 11 8.12 10.94 -12.42
C ASP A 11 7.23 12.13 -11.99
N PHE A 12 7.21 13.24 -12.71
CA PHE A 12 6.41 14.41 -12.29
C PHE A 12 4.90 14.14 -12.17
N THR A 13 4.40 13.06 -12.77
CA THR A 13 2.99 12.69 -12.81
C THR A 13 2.65 11.48 -11.94
N TYR A 14 3.62 10.78 -11.35
CA TYR A 14 3.41 9.50 -10.68
C TYR A 14 2.36 9.62 -9.57
N ARG A 15 2.37 10.74 -8.83
CA ARG A 15 1.44 10.98 -7.73
C ARG A 15 0.00 10.99 -8.21
N GLN A 16 -0.28 11.67 -9.33
CA GLN A 16 -1.64 11.73 -9.86
C GLN A 16 -2.19 10.34 -10.22
N TYR A 17 -1.38 9.51 -10.87
CA TYR A 17 -1.78 8.16 -11.24
C TYR A 17 -1.84 7.21 -10.04
N LEU A 18 -0.91 7.35 -9.09
CA LEU A 18 -0.90 6.60 -7.86
C LEU A 18 -2.15 6.89 -7.02
N GLU A 19 -2.52 8.15 -6.84
CA GLU A 19 -3.72 8.52 -6.09
C GLU A 19 -4.99 8.03 -6.80
N LYS A 20 -5.04 8.07 -8.14
CA LYS A 20 -6.14 7.47 -8.90
C LYS A 20 -6.23 5.96 -8.69
N ALA A 21 -5.11 5.24 -8.68
CA ALA A 21 -5.09 3.80 -8.43
C ALA A 21 -5.48 3.47 -6.98
N LYS A 22 -4.94 4.21 -6.00
CA LYS A 22 -5.30 4.06 -4.58
C LYS A 22 -6.80 4.23 -4.35
N ALA A 23 -7.38 5.31 -4.87
CA ALA A 23 -8.81 5.57 -4.74
C ALA A 23 -9.67 4.43 -5.33
N TYR A 24 -9.26 3.87 -6.47
CA TYR A 24 -9.96 2.74 -7.07
C TYR A 24 -9.96 1.49 -6.18
N PHE A 25 -8.81 1.14 -5.58
CA PHE A 25 -8.74 -0.03 -4.68
C PHE A 25 -9.47 0.23 -3.35
N GLU A 26 -9.41 1.45 -2.84
CA GLU A 26 -10.10 1.85 -1.62
C GLU A 26 -11.63 1.75 -1.77
N ASP A 27 -12.19 2.16 -2.91
CA ASP A 27 -13.63 2.03 -3.23
C ASP A 27 -14.09 0.56 -3.26
N LEU A 28 -13.18 -0.36 -3.62
CA LEU A 28 -13.43 -1.80 -3.58
C LEU A 28 -13.22 -2.42 -2.19
N GLY A 29 -12.83 -1.63 -1.18
CA GLY A 29 -12.47 -2.11 0.16
C GLY A 29 -11.12 -2.83 0.23
N ILE A 30 -10.26 -2.65 -0.77
CA ILE A 30 -8.94 -3.29 -0.86
C ILE A 30 -7.87 -2.35 -0.31
N THR A 31 -7.28 -2.70 0.84
CA THR A 31 -6.15 -1.94 1.41
C THR A 31 -4.83 -2.31 0.73
N LEU A 32 -4.17 -1.31 0.14
CA LEU A 32 -2.85 -1.46 -0.46
C LEU A 32 -1.76 -1.47 0.63
N CYS A 33 -0.75 -2.33 0.48
CA CYS A 33 0.36 -2.45 1.43
C CYS A 33 1.65 -2.90 0.74
N GLY A 34 2.76 -2.22 1.03
CA GLY A 34 4.10 -2.61 0.62
C GLY A 34 4.62 -1.90 -0.63
N ARG A 35 5.91 -2.10 -0.92
CA ARG A 35 6.72 -1.36 -1.90
C ARG A 35 6.05 -1.20 -3.28
N VAL A 36 5.47 -2.28 -3.79
CA VAL A 36 4.86 -2.30 -5.13
C VAL A 36 3.45 -1.72 -5.11
N ALA A 37 2.62 -2.13 -4.15
CA ALA A 37 1.23 -1.70 -4.05
C ALA A 37 1.11 -0.20 -3.74
N GLU A 38 2.01 0.33 -2.93
CA GLU A 38 2.03 1.74 -2.53
C GLU A 38 2.89 2.60 -3.46
N PHE A 39 3.56 1.99 -4.45
CA PHE A 39 4.50 2.65 -5.35
C PHE A 39 5.51 3.52 -4.59
N GLU A 40 6.12 2.93 -3.56
CA GLU A 40 7.06 3.62 -2.68
C GLU A 40 8.27 2.74 -2.39
N TYR A 41 9.46 3.29 -2.56
CA TYR A 41 10.68 2.57 -2.20
C TYR A 41 10.83 2.54 -0.67
N ILE A 42 10.60 1.36 -0.07
CA ILE A 42 10.72 1.13 1.37
C ILE A 42 11.66 -0.04 1.67
N ASN A 43 12.38 0.04 2.79
CA ASN A 43 13.20 -1.05 3.33
C ASN A 43 12.35 -2.11 4.06
N MET A 44 12.99 -3.19 4.52
CA MET A 44 12.29 -4.34 5.13
C MET A 44 11.61 -3.99 6.45
N ASP A 45 12.27 -3.20 7.30
CA ASP A 45 11.73 -2.67 8.55
C ASP A 45 10.44 -1.88 8.33
N GLN A 46 10.45 -0.97 7.35
CA GLN A 46 9.28 -0.20 6.96
C GLN A 46 8.16 -1.09 6.39
N CYS A 47 8.52 -2.14 5.62
CA CYS A 47 7.54 -3.09 5.10
C CYS A 47 6.85 -3.88 6.23
N ILE A 48 7.61 -4.31 7.24
CA ILE A 48 7.08 -5.03 8.40
C ILE A 48 6.16 -4.10 9.21
N GLU A 49 6.62 -2.89 9.51
CA GLU A 49 5.84 -1.89 10.24
C GLU A 49 4.48 -1.62 9.56
N ARG A 50 4.49 -1.38 8.24
CA ARG A 50 3.27 -1.13 7.47
C ARG A 50 2.33 -2.33 7.45
N GLY A 51 2.87 -3.55 7.30
CA GLY A 51 2.08 -4.77 7.35
C GLY A 51 1.34 -4.93 8.69
N ILE A 52 2.03 -4.65 9.80
CA ILE A 52 1.42 -4.67 11.13
C ILE A 52 0.31 -3.63 11.24
N ARG A 53 0.55 -2.40 10.77
CA ARG A 53 -0.44 -1.31 10.80
C ARG A 53 -1.69 -1.64 9.98
N VAL A 54 -1.54 -2.20 8.79
CA VAL A 54 -2.66 -2.64 7.95
C VAL A 54 -3.44 -3.75 8.63
N ALA A 55 -2.77 -4.75 9.21
CA ALA A 55 -3.44 -5.82 9.94
C ALA A 55 -4.25 -5.28 11.14
N GLN A 56 -3.71 -4.33 11.90
CA GLN A 56 -4.43 -3.67 12.98
C GLN A 56 -5.66 -2.92 12.48
N HIS A 57 -5.53 -2.14 11.40
CA HIS A 57 -6.64 -1.41 10.80
C HIS A 57 -7.77 -2.33 10.34
N LEU A 58 -7.44 -3.45 9.68
CA LEU A 58 -8.42 -4.43 9.22
C LEU A 58 -9.12 -5.11 10.39
N ASN A 59 -8.38 -5.52 11.42
CA ASN A 59 -8.96 -6.13 12.62
C ASN A 59 -9.88 -5.17 13.38
N THR A 60 -9.55 -3.87 13.46
CA THR A 60 -10.43 -2.87 14.07
C THR A 60 -11.70 -2.67 13.27
N ARG A 61 -11.61 -2.59 11.93
CA ARG A 61 -12.79 -2.51 11.06
C ARG A 61 -13.70 -3.72 11.23
N ASP A 62 -13.14 -4.93 11.26
CA ASP A 62 -13.92 -6.15 11.44
C ASP A 62 -14.68 -6.16 12.78
N LEU A 63 -14.08 -5.60 13.84
CA LEU A 63 -14.74 -5.42 15.13
C LEU A 63 -15.86 -4.37 15.11
N GLU A 64 -15.72 -3.31 14.32
CA GLU A 64 -16.76 -2.28 14.15
C GLU A 64 -17.98 -2.80 13.36
N TYR A 65 -17.79 -3.70 12.40
CA TYR A 65 -18.88 -4.31 11.60
C TYR A 65 -19.48 -5.58 12.22
N ALA A 66 -18.88 -6.13 13.29
CA ALA A 66 -19.39 -7.30 14.00
C ALA A 66 -20.43 -6.97 15.09
N CYS A 67 -20.72 -5.68 15.31
CA CYS A 67 -21.74 -5.19 16.24
C CYS A 67 -23.07 -4.91 15.55
#